data_AF-A0A9N9F517-F1
#
_entry.id   AF-A0A9N9F517-F1
#
_cell.length_a   1.000
_cell.length_b   1.000
_cell.length_c   1.000
_cell.angle_alpha   90.00
_cell.angle_beta   90.00
_cell.angle_gamma   90.00
#
_symmetry.space_group_name_H-M   'P 1'
#
loop_
_entity.id
_entity.type
_entity.pdbx_description
1 polymer ?
#
loop_
_entity_poly.entity_id
_entity_poly.type
_entity_poly.pdbx_seq_one_letter_code
_entity_poly.pdbx_strand_id
1 'polypeptide(L)'
;MNATLFQVMKYCGEQLDIYQRCVENHPEGWHSECLEQKRKLTKCSEEKVPEIKMVKQKCNNVIVAFDECLAKNESDPEVCRDQLKALYECTENNAGGISITDSGNLTGENQNIENENSSIHKR
;
A
#
# COMPACT_ATOMS: atom_id res chain seq x y z
N MET A 1 -4.89 6.92 -10.83
CA MET A 1 -4.25 7.55 -9.65
C MET A 1 -4.69 6.80 -8.41
N ASN A 2 -3.75 6.36 -7.57
CA ASN A 2 -4.01 5.48 -6.42
C ASN A 2 -4.92 6.18 -5.39
N ALA A 3 -6.02 5.53 -4.98
CA ALA A 3 -6.99 6.10 -4.03
C ALA A 3 -6.34 6.49 -2.69
N THR A 4 -5.37 5.71 -2.22
CA THR A 4 -4.61 5.96 -0.99
C THR A 4 -3.79 7.25 -1.07
N LEU A 5 -3.18 7.56 -2.23
CA LEU A 5 -2.40 8.79 -2.39
C LEU A 5 -3.27 10.03 -2.25
N PHE A 6 -4.50 10.01 -2.80
CA PHE A 6 -5.45 11.10 -2.61
C PHE A 6 -5.83 11.30 -1.13
N GLN A 7 -6.00 10.22 -0.37
CA GLN A 7 -6.27 10.32 1.07
C GLN A 7 -5.08 10.91 1.82
N VAL A 8 -3.84 10.54 1.46
CA VAL A 8 -2.62 11.14 2.02
C VAL A 8 -2.57 12.64 1.70
N MET A 9 -2.81 13.05 0.46
CA MET A 9 -2.84 14.46 0.09
C MET A 9 -3.94 15.22 0.84
N LYS A 10 -5.13 14.61 1.00
CA LYS A 10 -6.28 15.21 1.69
C LYS A 10 -6.05 15.40 3.18
N TYR A 11 -5.48 14.41 3.87
CA TYR A 11 -5.37 14.40 5.33
C TYR A 11 -3.99 14.79 5.87
N CYS A 12 -2.96 14.69 5.05
CA CYS A 12 -1.54 14.87 5.40
C CYS A 12 -0.79 15.76 4.40
N GLY A 13 -1.50 16.59 3.63
CA GLY A 13 -0.93 17.44 2.59
C GLY A 13 0.19 18.35 3.09
N GLU A 14 0.07 18.91 4.29
CA GLU A 14 1.12 19.73 4.91
C GLU A 14 2.41 18.92 5.16
N GLN A 15 2.30 17.73 5.76
CA GLN A 15 3.46 16.89 6.03
C GLN A 15 4.10 16.37 4.74
N LEU A 16 3.28 16.09 3.72
CA LEU A 16 3.73 15.66 2.40
C LEU A 16 4.54 16.75 1.70
N ASP A 17 4.03 17.97 1.70
CA ASP A 17 4.66 19.15 1.12
C ASP A 17 5.98 19.53 1.83
N ILE A 18 6.02 19.45 3.16
CA ILE A 18 7.26 19.62 3.94
C ILE A 18 8.31 18.56 3.57
N TYR A 19 7.91 17.29 3.47
CA TYR A 19 8.82 16.22 3.10
C TYR A 19 9.33 16.38 1.67
N GLN A 20 8.45 16.70 0.73
CA GLN A 20 8.82 16.91 -0.67
C GLN A 20 9.84 18.03 -0.83
N ARG A 21 9.61 19.20 -0.21
CA ARG A 21 10.60 20.29 -0.21
C ARG A 21 11.94 19.87 0.38
N CYS A 22 11.96 19.02 1.39
CA CYS A 22 13.22 18.52 1.93
C CYS A 22 13.95 17.67 0.89
N VAL A 23 13.27 16.71 0.25
CA VAL A 23 13.89 15.86 -0.78
C VAL A 23 14.43 16.69 -1.95
N GLU A 24 13.69 17.71 -2.39
CA GLU A 24 14.12 18.62 -3.46
C GLU A 24 15.40 19.40 -3.12
N ASN A 25 15.58 19.78 -1.84
CA ASN A 25 16.76 20.51 -1.37
C ASN A 25 17.96 19.61 -1.06
N HIS A 26 17.75 18.29 -0.92
CA HIS A 26 18.78 17.32 -0.51
C HIS A 26 18.87 16.11 -1.47
N PRO A 27 19.09 16.31 -2.79
CA PRO A 27 18.93 15.26 -3.79
C PRO A 27 19.87 14.05 -3.59
N GLU A 28 21.06 14.23 -3.01
CA GLU A 28 22.04 13.16 -2.81
C GLU A 28 21.93 12.45 -1.44
N GLY A 29 21.39 13.13 -0.41
CA GLY A 29 21.39 12.65 0.97
C GLY A 29 20.02 12.64 1.66
N TRP A 30 18.93 12.85 0.92
CA TRP A 30 17.57 12.95 1.47
C TRP A 30 17.16 11.78 2.38
N HIS A 31 17.67 10.57 2.14
CA HIS A 31 17.37 9.39 2.95
C HIS A 31 17.69 9.59 4.44
N SER A 32 18.82 10.25 4.74
CA SER A 32 19.23 10.60 6.10
C SER A 32 18.81 12.02 6.48
N GLU A 33 18.94 12.99 5.57
CA GLU A 33 18.72 14.41 5.86
C GLU A 33 17.25 14.75 6.08
N CYS A 34 16.33 14.01 5.45
CA CYS A 34 14.88 14.23 5.54
C CYS A 34 14.16 13.21 6.43
N LEU A 35 14.89 12.50 7.29
CA LEU A 35 14.35 11.42 8.12
C LEU A 35 13.25 11.91 9.08
N GLU A 36 13.37 13.11 9.63
CA GLU A 36 12.37 13.68 10.53
C GLU A 36 11.06 13.98 9.79
N GLN A 37 11.14 14.61 8.63
CA GLN A 37 9.99 14.96 7.79
C GLN A 37 9.30 13.68 7.29
N LYS A 38 10.07 12.68 6.88
CA LYS A 38 9.57 11.34 6.54
C LYS A 38 8.78 10.74 7.70
N ARG A 39 9.32 10.74 8.92
CA ARG A 39 8.64 10.23 10.13
C ARG A 39 7.33 10.96 10.41
N LYS A 40 7.29 12.29 10.27
CA LYS A 40 6.06 13.09 10.45
C LYS A 40 4.99 12.72 9.42
N LEU A 41 5.36 12.57 8.15
CA LEU A 41 4.44 12.15 7.09
C LEU A 41 3.93 10.71 7.32
N THR A 42 4.83 9.78 7.67
CA THR A 42 4.46 8.40 8.02
C THR A 42 3.46 8.37 9.16
N LYS A 43 3.75 9.07 10.27
CA LYS A 43 2.84 9.13 11.43
C LYS A 43 1.46 9.68 11.05
N CYS A 44 1.40 10.79 10.31
CA CYS A 44 0.13 11.34 9.87
C CYS A 44 -0.66 10.33 9.02
N SER A 45 0.02 9.67 8.08
CA SER A 45 -0.60 8.70 7.17
C SER A 45 -1.18 7.50 7.93
N GLU A 46 -0.44 6.98 8.90
CA GLU A 46 -0.91 5.87 9.75
C GLU A 46 -2.08 6.24 10.67
N GLU A 47 -2.12 7.48 11.15
CA GLU A 47 -3.16 7.94 12.08
C GLU A 47 -4.45 8.34 11.34
N LYS A 48 -4.33 8.95 10.16
CA LYS A 48 -5.44 9.64 9.48
C LYS A 48 -5.94 8.96 8.19
N VAL A 49 -5.15 8.11 7.54
CA VAL A 49 -5.57 7.43 6.30
C VAL A 49 -6.12 6.04 6.66
N PRO A 50 -7.44 5.81 6.54
CA PRO A 50 -8.07 4.58 7.04
C PRO A 50 -7.50 3.30 6.43
N GLU A 51 -7.19 3.31 5.14
CA GLU A 51 -6.64 2.16 4.43
C GLU A 51 -5.25 1.80 4.96
N ILE A 52 -4.39 2.79 5.20
CA ILE A 52 -3.04 2.59 5.76
C ILE A 52 -3.16 2.06 7.19
N LYS A 53 -4.02 2.66 8.00
CA LYS A 53 -4.28 2.22 9.37
C LYS A 53 -4.75 0.76 9.41
N MET A 54 -5.69 0.39 8.54
CA MET A 54 -6.24 -0.96 8.47
C MET A 54 -5.18 -1.98 8.06
N VAL A 55 -4.40 -1.71 7.02
CA VAL A 55 -3.30 -2.60 6.59
C VAL A 55 -2.29 -2.79 7.72
N LYS A 56 -1.86 -1.69 8.36
CA LYS A 56 -0.91 -1.76 9.48
C LYS A 56 -1.44 -2.61 10.63
N GLN A 57 -2.72 -2.48 10.98
CA GLN A 57 -3.34 -3.28 12.03
C GLN A 57 -3.43 -4.77 11.67
N LYS A 58 -3.87 -5.09 10.45
CA LYS A 58 -4.07 -6.48 10.02
C LYS A 58 -2.76 -7.22 9.76
N CYS A 59 -1.75 -6.50 9.25
CA CYS A 59 -0.44 -7.07 8.91
C CYS A 59 0.60 -6.89 10.01
N ASN A 60 0.22 -6.44 11.21
CA ASN A 60 1.15 -6.08 12.27
C ASN A 60 2.13 -7.22 12.62
N ASN A 61 1.65 -8.47 12.68
CA ASN A 61 2.50 -9.62 12.96
C ASN A 61 3.57 -9.85 11.88
N VAL A 62 3.21 -9.65 10.61
CA VAL A 62 4.13 -9.84 9.48
C VAL A 62 5.10 -8.67 9.35
N ILE A 63 4.63 -7.45 9.62
CA ILE A 63 5.46 -6.24 9.72
C ILE A 63 6.55 -6.45 10.78
N VAL A 64 6.16 -6.86 12.01
CA VAL A 64 7.10 -7.09 13.10
C VAL A 64 8.11 -8.19 12.74
N ALA A 65 7.67 -9.28 12.12
CA ALA A 65 8.58 -10.36 11.70
C ALA A 65 9.62 -9.89 10.68
N PHE A 66 9.23 -9.03 9.74
CA PHE A 66 10.15 -8.44 8.76
C PHE A 66 11.12 -7.46 9.42
N ASP A 67 10.62 -6.56 10.28
CA ASP A 67 11.45 -5.59 11.01
C ASP A 67 12.48 -6.29 11.91
N GLU A 68 12.07 -7.35 12.62
CA GLU A 68 12.97 -8.15 13.45
C GLU A 68 14.03 -8.87 12.61
N CYS A 69 13.69 -9.33 11.41
CA CYS A 69 14.65 -9.95 10.51
C CYS A 69 15.70 -8.92 10.06
N LEU A 70 15.26 -7.72 9.65
CA LEU A 70 16.17 -6.65 9.24
C LEU A 70 17.11 -6.23 10.37
N ALA A 71 16.57 -6.06 11.59
CA ALA A 71 17.37 -5.67 12.76
C ALA A 71 18.43 -6.73 13.12
N LYS A 72 18.18 -8.01 12.85
CA LYS A 72 19.14 -9.11 13.11
C LYS A 72 20.16 -9.26 11.97
N ASN A 73 19.85 -8.78 10.77
CA ASN A 73 20.62 -9.05 9.56
C ASN A 73 20.98 -7.74 8.81
N GLU A 74 21.37 -6.69 9.53
CA GLU A 74 21.67 -5.37 8.93
C GLU A 74 22.75 -5.43 7.84
N SER A 75 23.71 -6.36 7.97
CA SER A 75 24.79 -6.55 6.99
C SER A 75 24.40 -7.41 5.79
N ASP A 76 23.31 -8.17 5.89
CA ASP A 76 22.80 -9.04 4.81
C ASP A 76 21.26 -9.09 4.83
N PRO A 77 20.58 -7.99 4.45
CA PRO A 77 19.12 -7.92 4.49
C PRO A 77 18.44 -8.85 3.47
N GLU A 78 19.18 -9.41 2.51
CA GLU A 78 18.65 -10.34 1.51
C GLU A 78 18.13 -11.65 2.11
N VAL A 79 18.59 -12.04 3.29
CA VAL A 79 18.07 -13.23 4.00
C VAL A 79 16.62 -13.05 4.45
N CYS A 80 16.12 -11.82 4.49
CA CYS A 80 14.76 -11.47 4.91
C CYS A 80 13.72 -11.47 3.77
N ARG A 81 14.08 -12.01 2.59
CA ARG A 81 13.18 -12.06 1.41
C ARG A 81 11.87 -12.78 1.68
N ASP A 82 11.86 -13.83 2.49
CA ASP A 82 10.64 -14.58 2.79
C ASP A 82 9.66 -13.74 3.63
N GLN A 83 10.18 -13.00 4.63
CA GLN A 83 9.40 -12.07 5.44
C GLN A 83 8.90 -10.88 4.60
N LEU A 84 9.72 -10.39 3.68
CA LEU A 84 9.31 -9.36 2.72
C LEU A 84 8.16 -9.84 1.83
N LYS A 85 8.24 -11.08 1.31
CA LYS A 85 7.18 -11.68 0.50
C LYS A 85 5.89 -11.81 1.29
N ALA A 86 5.96 -12.31 2.54
CA ALA A 86 4.79 -12.40 3.40
C ALA A 86 4.15 -11.03 3.69
N LEU A 87 4.98 -10.00 3.89
CA LEU A 87 4.50 -8.63 4.11
C LEU A 87 3.78 -8.08 2.88
N TYR A 88 4.35 -8.32 1.69
CA TYR A 88 3.73 -7.96 0.42
C TYR A 88 2.36 -8.63 0.25
N GLU A 89 2.29 -9.95 0.42
CA GLU A 89 1.04 -10.72 0.32
C GLU A 89 -0.02 -10.23 1.32
N CYS A 90 0.37 -9.94 2.56
CA CYS A 90 -0.57 -9.39 3.53
C CYS A 90 -1.09 -8.01 3.12
N THR A 91 -0.22 -7.17 2.56
CA THR A 91 -0.58 -5.82 2.10
C THR A 91 -1.54 -5.90 0.93
N GLU A 92 -1.28 -6.71 -0.09
CA GLU A 92 -2.16 -6.85 -1.26
C GLU A 92 -3.54 -7.38 -0.88
N ASN A 93 -3.61 -8.33 0.05
CA ASN A 93 -4.87 -8.89 0.54
C ASN A 93 -5.72 -7.86 1.33
N ASN A 94 -5.14 -6.73 1.75
CA ASN A 94 -5.79 -5.76 2.62
C ASN A 94 -5.80 -4.31 2.09
N ALA A 95 -4.96 -3.98 1.11
CA ALA A 95 -5.02 -2.75 0.35
C ALA A 95 -6.11 -2.96 -0.71
N GLY A 96 -7.24 -2.26 -0.59
CA GLY A 96 -8.41 -2.49 -1.44
C GLY A 96 -8.08 -2.52 -2.95
N GLY A 97 -7.92 -3.74 -3.49
CA GLY A 97 -7.95 -4.03 -4.92
C GLY A 97 -6.64 -3.89 -5.70
N ILE A 98 -5.55 -4.52 -5.26
CA ILE A 98 -4.51 -4.97 -6.21
C ILE A 98 -4.36 -6.49 -6.08
N SER A 99 -5.05 -7.21 -6.95
CA SER A 99 -4.78 -8.62 -7.20
C SER A 99 -3.71 -8.71 -8.28
N ILE A 100 -2.43 -8.70 -7.90
CA ILE A 100 -1.42 -9.36 -8.75
C ILE A 100 -1.49 -10.84 -8.39
N THR A 101 -2.38 -11.57 -9.05
CA THR A 101 -2.34 -13.03 -8.99
C THR A 101 -1.10 -13.48 -9.74
N ASP A 102 -0.12 -13.94 -8.98
CA ASP A 102 1.12 -14.53 -9.46
C ASP A 102 0.83 -15.90 -10.07
N SER A 103 0.27 -15.92 -11.28
CA SER A 103 0.17 -17.07 -12.18
C SER A 103 -0.35 -16.61 -13.53
N GLY A 104 0.45 -16.77 -14.58
CA GLY A 104 -0.02 -16.66 -15.95
C GLY A 104 -1.10 -17.70 -16.22
N ASN A 105 -2.37 -17.31 -16.08
CA ASN A 105 -3.46 -17.78 -16.92
C ASN A 105 -4.70 -16.89 -16.71
N LEU A 106 -5.15 -16.22 -17.77
CA LEU A 106 -6.41 -15.47 -17.79
C LEU A 106 -7.54 -16.46 -18.08
N THR A 107 -8.26 -16.88 -17.05
CA THR A 107 -9.62 -17.42 -17.22
C THR A 107 -10.55 -16.62 -16.33
N GLY A 108 -11.24 -15.65 -16.95
CA GLY A 108 -12.29 -14.88 -16.31
C GLY A 108 -13.49 -15.77 -16.00
N GLU A 109 -13.90 -15.78 -14.73
CA GLU A 109 -15.16 -16.38 -14.33
C GLU A 109 -16.33 -15.52 -14.82
N ASN A 110 -17.22 -16.19 -15.56
CA ASN A 110 -18.48 -15.70 -16.08
C ASN A 110 -19.37 -15.13 -14.97
N GLN A 111 -19.77 -13.86 -15.12
CA GLN A 111 -21.02 -13.39 -14.53
C GLN A 111 -22.17 -13.75 -15.48
N ASN A 112 -22.76 -14.91 -15.25
CA ASN A 112 -24.05 -15.28 -15.83
C ASN A 112 -25.13 -14.31 -15.34
N ILE A 113 -25.59 -13.44 -16.24
CA ILE A 113 -26.91 -12.81 -16.15
C ILE A 113 -27.74 -13.37 -17.33
N GLU A 114 -28.27 -14.57 -17.13
CA GLU A 114 -29.49 -15.04 -17.80
C GLU A 114 -30.67 -14.51 -16.96
N ASN A 115 -31.81 -14.07 -17.46
CA ASN A 115 -32.36 -14.17 -18.79
C ASN A 115 -33.48 -13.14 -18.97
N GLU A 116 -33.77 -12.91 -20.24
CA GLU A 116 -34.82 -12.10 -20.87
C GLU A 116 -36.24 -12.35 -20.32
N ASN A 117 -37.14 -11.35 -20.47
CA ASN A 117 -38.18 -11.49 -21.49
C ASN A 117 -38.94 -10.19 -21.84
N SER A 118 -38.78 -9.88 -23.12
CA SER A 118 -39.59 -9.06 -24.02
C SER A 118 -41.11 -9.14 -23.80
N SER A 119 -41.81 -8.02 -24.00
CA SER A 119 -42.94 -8.03 -24.93
C SER A 119 -43.31 -6.63 -25.45
N ILE A 120 -43.09 -6.46 -26.74
CA ILE A 120 -43.61 -5.41 -27.64
C ILE A 120 -45.11 -5.65 -27.92
N HIS A 121 -45.80 -4.58 -28.35
CA HIS A 121 -47.19 -4.41 -28.85
C HIS A 121 -48.19 -3.87 -27.81
N LYS A 122 -49.09 -2.92 -28.10
CA LYS A 122 -49.61 -2.31 -29.34
C LYS A 122 -50.47 -1.10 -28.93
N ARG A 123 -50.42 -0.02 -29.73
CA ARG A 123 -51.42 1.06 -29.90
C ARG A 123 -51.79 1.94 -28.70
#